data_AF-A0A6B0UNM2-F1
#
_entry.id   AF-A0A6B0UNM2-F1
#
_cell.length_a   1.000
_cell.length_b   1.000
_cell.length_c   1.000
_cell.angle_alpha   90.00
_cell.angle_beta   90.00
_cell.angle_gamma   90.00
#
_symmetry.space_group_name_H-M   'P 1'
#
loop_
_entity.id
_entity.type
_entity.pdbx_description
1 polymer ?
#
loop_
_entity_poly.entity_id
_entity_poly.type
_entity_poly.pdbx_seq_one_letter_code
_entity_poly.pdbx_strand_id
1 'polypeptide(L)'
;GVIHGIALGATPDEIINDLDSYQADILHTRRMGTTGSAIITFIGTHAPYTVYYRRLEFRCRPHKPRAHHCNNCVEYGHRTLACPGNQQRCPTCSTILARPDELHPCTPWFALLQLAVWF
;
A
#
# COMPACT_ATOMS: atom_id res chain seq x y z
N GLY A 1 -1.39 -3.91 -13.46
CA GLY A 1 -2.25 -4.88 -12.72
C GLY A 1 -1.47 -5.57 -11.62
N VAL A 2 -2.12 -6.51 -10.92
CA VAL A 2 -1.55 -7.35 -9.86
C VAL A 2 -1.96 -8.79 -10.11
N ILE A 3 -0.99 -9.71 -10.02
CA ILE A 3 -1.25 -11.14 -9.94
C ILE A 3 -0.75 -11.71 -8.61
N HIS A 4 -1.41 -12.77 -8.17
CA HIS A 4 -1.05 -13.56 -6.99
C HIS A 4 -0.61 -14.95 -7.43
N GLY A 5 0.19 -15.64 -6.60
CA GLY A 5 0.71 -16.98 -6.91
C GLY A 5 2.11 -16.99 -7.51
N ILE A 6 2.85 -15.87 -7.39
CA ILE A 6 4.27 -15.82 -7.77
C ILE A 6 5.10 -16.62 -6.78
N ALA A 7 5.97 -17.50 -7.28
CA ALA A 7 6.86 -18.31 -6.46
C ALA A 7 7.71 -17.42 -5.54
N LEU A 8 7.78 -17.69 -4.23
CA LEU A 8 8.38 -16.78 -3.24
C LEU A 8 9.88 -16.49 -3.44
N GLY A 9 10.61 -17.41 -4.07
CA GLY A 9 12.04 -17.26 -4.39
C GLY A 9 12.34 -16.68 -5.77
N ALA A 10 11.33 -16.44 -6.61
CA ALA A 10 11.57 -16.00 -7.98
C ALA A 10 12.21 -14.61 -8.02
N THR A 11 13.30 -14.48 -8.76
CA THR A 11 13.98 -13.20 -8.97
C THR A 11 13.14 -12.27 -9.86
N PRO A 12 13.35 -10.94 -9.84
CA PRO A 12 12.65 -10.03 -10.75
C PRO A 12 12.80 -10.42 -12.23
N ASP A 13 14.00 -10.86 -12.62
CA ASP A 13 14.30 -11.28 -13.99
C ASP A 13 13.60 -12.60 -14.35
N GLU A 14 13.52 -13.55 -13.42
CA GLU A 14 12.72 -14.77 -13.63
C GLU A 14 11.24 -14.43 -13.78
N ILE A 15 10.72 -13.51 -12.96
CA ILE A 15 9.31 -13.11 -13.04
C ILE A 15 9.03 -12.48 -14.40
N ILE A 16 9.88 -11.59 -14.93
CA ILE A 16 9.62 -10.96 -16.22
C ILE A 16 9.75 -11.93 -17.39
N ASN A 17 10.74 -12.82 -17.36
CA ASN A 17 10.98 -13.80 -18.44
C ASN A 17 9.88 -14.86 -18.53
N ASP A 18 9.27 -15.22 -17.40
CA ASP A 18 8.19 -16.21 -17.33
C ASP A 18 6.79 -15.59 -17.53
N LEU A 19 6.69 -14.26 -17.68
CA LEU A 19 5.43 -13.53 -17.78
C LEU A 19 5.07 -13.24 -19.24
N ASP A 20 3.83 -13.51 -19.61
CA ASP A 20 3.31 -13.25 -20.95
C ASP A 20 1.87 -12.71 -20.89
N SER A 21 1.46 -11.97 -21.91
CA SER A 21 0.16 -11.32 -22.01
C SER A 21 -0.22 -11.12 -23.47
N TYR A 22 -1.31 -11.78 -23.91
CA TYR A 22 -1.83 -11.63 -25.28
C TYR A 22 -2.67 -10.36 -25.49
N GLN A 23 -3.04 -9.66 -24.42
CA GLN A 23 -3.97 -8.54 -24.44
C GLN A 23 -3.26 -7.18 -24.42
N ALA A 24 -2.05 -7.12 -23.87
CA ALA A 24 -1.28 -5.90 -23.71
C ALA A 24 0.20 -6.21 -23.47
N ASP A 25 1.07 -5.38 -24.03
CA ASP A 25 2.52 -5.48 -23.82
C ASP A 25 2.90 -5.16 -22.38
N ILE A 26 3.85 -5.93 -21.85
CA ILE A 26 4.38 -5.76 -20.49
C ILE A 26 5.58 -4.82 -20.56
N LEU A 27 5.53 -3.71 -19.82
CA LEU A 27 6.62 -2.75 -19.71
C LEU A 27 7.58 -3.09 -18.56
N HIS A 28 7.02 -3.48 -17.42
CA HIS A 28 7.81 -3.73 -16.21
C HIS A 28 7.04 -4.64 -15.25
N THR A 29 7.77 -5.36 -14.40
CA THR A 29 7.20 -6.15 -13.32
C THR A 29 8.05 -6.05 -12.06
N ARG A 30 7.40 -6.08 -10.90
CA ARG A 30 8.10 -6.16 -9.61
C ARG A 30 7.28 -6.91 -8.57
N ARG A 31 7.96 -7.63 -7.69
CA ARG A 31 7.32 -8.25 -6.52
C ARG A 31 6.82 -7.20 -5.53
N MET A 32 5.69 -7.50 -4.89
CA MET A 32 5.19 -6.72 -3.77
C MET A 32 5.80 -7.23 -2.45
N GLY A 33 6.92 -6.62 -2.04
CA GLY A 33 7.63 -7.00 -0.81
C GLY A 33 8.08 -8.46 -0.84
N THR A 34 7.86 -9.18 0.25
CA THR A 34 8.17 -10.62 0.41
C THR A 34 6.99 -11.52 0.06
N THR A 35 5.91 -10.97 -0.52
CA THR A 35 4.69 -11.74 -0.80
C THR A 35 4.78 -12.51 -2.12
N GLY A 36 3.88 -13.49 -2.29
CA GLY A 36 3.67 -14.19 -3.55
C GLY A 36 2.87 -13.39 -4.59
N SER A 37 2.98 -12.05 -4.58
CA SER A 37 2.24 -11.16 -5.49
C SER A 37 3.20 -10.27 -6.26
N ALA A 38 2.89 -9.99 -7.52
CA ALA A 38 3.65 -9.07 -8.36
C ALA A 38 2.74 -7.99 -8.94
N ILE A 39 3.29 -6.78 -9.06
CA ILE A 39 2.70 -5.65 -9.78
C ILE A 39 3.30 -5.65 -11.17
N ILE A 40 2.44 -5.61 -12.17
CA ILE A 40 2.81 -5.59 -13.59
C ILE A 40 2.36 -4.26 -14.19
N THR A 41 3.27 -3.58 -14.87
CA THR A 41 2.99 -2.37 -15.65
C THR A 41 2.83 -2.77 -17.11
N PHE A 42 1.72 -2.36 -17.72
CA PHE A 42 1.41 -2.64 -19.12
C PHE A 42 1.49 -1.34 -19.92
N ILE A 43 1.72 -1.46 -21.22
CA ILE A 43 1.54 -0.34 -22.15
C ILE A 43 0.04 -0.06 -22.30
N GLY A 44 -0.35 1.22 -22.19
CA GLY A 44 -1.74 1.66 -22.28
C GLY A 44 -2.38 2.00 -20.92
N THR A 45 -3.71 2.20 -20.93
CA THR A 45 -4.47 2.70 -19.78
C THR A 45 -5.26 1.63 -19.02
N HIS A 46 -5.31 0.41 -19.55
CA HIS A 46 -6.11 -0.69 -19.00
C HIS A 46 -5.24 -1.89 -18.68
N ALA A 47 -5.47 -2.51 -17.53
CA ALA A 47 -4.86 -3.80 -17.21
C ALA A 47 -5.68 -4.93 -17.84
N PRO A 48 -5.03 -5.94 -18.45
CA PRO A 48 -5.71 -7.12 -18.97
C PRO A 48 -6.41 -7.89 -17.84
N TYR A 49 -7.40 -8.71 -18.19
CA TYR A 49 -8.14 -9.50 -17.19
C TYR A 49 -7.33 -10.71 -16.73
N THR A 50 -6.53 -11.30 -17.63
CA THR A 50 -5.62 -12.40 -17.33
C THR A 50 -4.24 -12.15 -17.93
N VAL A 51 -3.24 -12.78 -17.32
CA VAL A 51 -1.86 -12.88 -17.81
C VAL A 51 -1.35 -14.29 -17.57
N TYR A 52 -0.31 -14.69 -18.28
CA TYR A 52 0.31 -15.98 -18.13
C TYR A 52 1.60 -15.84 -17.32
N TYR A 53 1.79 -16.72 -16.35
CA TYR A 53 3.05 -16.85 -15.62
C TYR A 53 3.43 -18.32 -15.61
N ARG A 54 4.63 -18.65 -16.11
CA ARG A 54 5.08 -20.05 -16.28
C ARG A 54 4.06 -20.91 -17.04
N ARG A 55 3.46 -20.34 -18.09
CA ARG A 55 2.44 -20.97 -18.95
C ARG A 55 1.10 -21.27 -18.27
N LEU A 56 0.89 -20.84 -17.03
CA LEU A 56 -0.39 -20.93 -16.34
C LEU A 56 -1.11 -19.59 -16.39
N GLU A 57 -2.43 -19.62 -16.54
CA GLU A 57 -3.26 -18.41 -16.57
C GLU A 57 -3.53 -17.91 -15.14
N PHE A 58 -3.29 -16.62 -14.93
CA PHE A 58 -3.56 -15.93 -13.67
C PHE A 58 -4.48 -14.75 -13.89
N ARG A 59 -5.42 -14.57 -12.95
CA ARG A 59 -6.28 -13.39 -12.91
C ARG A 59 -5.46 -12.15 -12.55
N CYS A 60 -5.45 -11.18 -13.45
CA CYS A 60 -4.85 -9.88 -13.25
C CYS A 60 -5.89 -8.89 -12.72
N ARG A 61 -5.60 -8.26 -11.58
CA ARG A 61 -6.49 -7.27 -10.96
C ARG A 61 -5.91 -5.87 -11.13
N PRO A 62 -6.72 -4.81 -11.31
CA PRO A 62 -6.21 -3.45 -11.26
C PRO A 62 -5.46 -3.18 -9.95
N HIS A 63 -4.26 -2.61 -10.04
CA HIS A 63 -3.51 -2.24 -8.86
C HIS A 63 -4.14 -1.00 -8.24
N LYS A 64 -4.64 -1.12 -7.00
CA LYS A 64 -5.16 0.00 -6.22
C LYS A 64 -4.15 0.33 -5.12
N PRO A 65 -3.22 1.27 -5.34
CA PRO A 65 -2.26 1.64 -4.30
C PRO A 65 -3.03 2.20 -3.11
N ARG A 66 -2.72 1.69 -1.92
CA ARG A 66 -3.23 2.27 -0.67
C ARG A 66 -2.32 3.43 -0.29
N ALA A 67 -2.90 4.54 0.15
CA ALA A 67 -2.14 5.62 0.74
C ALA A 67 -1.32 5.08 1.91
N HIS A 68 -0.03 5.41 1.95
CA HIS A 68 0.79 5.09 3.11
C HIS A 68 0.29 5.92 4.29
N HIS A 69 -0.03 5.24 5.40
CA HIS A 69 -0.40 5.85 6.66
C HIS A 69 0.74 5.59 7.66
N CYS A 70 1.20 6.65 8.31
CA CYS A 70 2.22 6.56 9.34
C CYS A 70 1.57 6.35 10.71
N ASN A 71 1.90 5.26 11.39
CA ASN A 71 1.37 5.03 12.74
C ASN A 71 2.08 5.88 13.82
N ASN A 72 3.15 6.61 13.47
CA ASN A 72 3.87 7.47 14.40
C ASN A 72 3.24 8.88 14.46
N CYS A 73 3.19 9.57 13.33
CA CYS A 73 2.64 10.93 13.25
C CYS A 73 1.18 10.97 12.78
N VAL A 74 0.56 9.83 12.43
CA VAL A 74 -0.84 9.71 12.00
C VAL A 74 -1.12 10.46 10.68
N GLU A 75 -0.08 10.78 9.91
CA GLU A 75 -0.19 11.46 8.61
C GLU A 75 -0.06 10.48 7.44
N TYR A 76 -0.57 10.90 6.28
CA TYR A 76 -0.46 10.16 5.03
C TYR A 76 0.82 10.52 4.26
N GLY A 77 1.21 9.64 3.33
CA GLY A 77 2.29 9.88 2.38
C GLY A 77 3.59 9.15 2.69
N HIS A 78 3.77 8.65 3.92
CA HIS A 78 4.95 7.88 4.31
C HIS A 78 4.59 6.72 5.23
N ARG A 79 5.52 5.76 5.34
CA ARG A 79 5.41 4.63 6.28
C ARG A 79 6.06 5.02 7.60
N THR A 80 5.67 4.36 8.69
CA THR A 80 6.26 4.57 10.03
C THR A 80 7.79 4.56 10.04
N LEU A 81 8.42 3.63 9.30
CA LEU A 81 9.89 3.50 9.23
C LEU A 81 10.58 4.64 8.45
N ALA A 82 9.83 5.40 7.66
CA ALA A 82 10.34 6.53 6.87
C ALA A 82 9.73 7.86 7.36
N CYS A 83 9.34 7.92 8.64
CA CYS A 83 8.78 9.12 9.23
C CYS A 83 9.87 10.18 9.42
N PRO A 84 9.72 11.39 8.83
CA PRO A 84 10.71 12.46 8.98
C PRO A 84 10.65 13.10 10.38
N GLY A 85 9.54 12.96 11.09
CA GLY A 85 9.34 13.50 12.43
C GLY A 85 9.56 12.46 13.52
N ASN A 86 10.07 12.91 14.67
CA ASN A 86 10.17 12.09 15.89
C ASN A 86 8.98 12.29 16.85
N GLN A 87 7.93 12.98 16.41
CA GLN A 87 6.75 13.25 17.23
C GLN A 87 5.76 12.10 17.08
N GLN A 88 5.53 11.41 18.20
CA GLN A 88 4.46 10.42 18.28
C GLN A 88 3.14 11.14 18.50
N ARG A 89 2.08 10.72 17.81
CA ARG A 89 0.75 11.27 17.97
C ARG A 89 -0.26 10.18 18.30
N CYS A 90 -1.24 10.52 19.12
CA CYS A 90 -2.37 9.64 19.40
C CYS A 90 -3.16 9.35 18.12
N PRO A 91 -3.45 8.08 17.79
CA PRO A 91 -4.19 7.72 16.58
C PRO A 91 -5.65 8.19 16.58
N THR A 92 -6.19 8.55 17.74
CA THR A 92 -7.60 8.95 17.90
C THR A 92 -7.81 10.46 17.86
N CYS A 93 -6.92 11.24 18.50
CA CYS A 93 -7.07 12.69 18.63
C CYS A 93 -5.91 13.50 18.05
N SER A 94 -4.85 12.85 17.57
CA SER A 94 -3.65 13.48 16.99
C SER A 94 -2.81 14.33 17.97
N THR A 95 -3.07 14.27 19.28
CA THR A 95 -2.24 14.94 20.31
C THR A 95 -0.84 14.33 20.34
N ILE A 96 0.19 15.18 20.49
CA ILE A 96 1.58 14.74 20.61
C ILE A 96 1.77 14.02 21.96
N LEU A 97 2.36 12.83 21.91
CA LEU A 97 2.68 12.01 23.07
C LEU A 97 4.20 12.01 23.31
N ALA A 98 4.63 12.04 24.56
CA ALA A 98 6.03 11.85 24.92
C ALA A 98 6.42 10.36 24.87
N ARG A 99 5.45 9.45 25.07
CA ARG A 99 5.62 7.99 24.94
C ARG A 99 4.42 7.34 24.22
N PRO A 100 4.60 6.17 23.56
CA PRO A 100 3.52 5.53 22.81
C PRO A 100 2.33 5.09 23.69
N ASP A 101 2.59 4.78 24.94
CA ASP A 101 1.67 4.25 25.94
C ASP A 101 1.22 5.31 26.98
N GLU A 102 1.54 6.59 26.73
CA GLU A 102 1.17 7.67 27.63
C GLU A 102 -0.35 7.85 27.70
N LEU A 103 -0.91 7.69 28.91
CA LEU A 103 -2.29 8.05 29.21
C LEU A 103 -2.45 9.57 29.11
N HIS A 104 -3.34 10.01 28.22
CA HIS A 104 -3.73 11.41 28.08
C HIS A 104 -5.27 11.51 27.98
N PRO A 105 -5.88 12.64 28.34
CA PRO A 105 -7.30 12.88 28.13
C PRO A 105 -7.59 12.90 26.62
N CYS A 106 -8.00 11.75 26.09
CA CYS A 106 -8.21 11.57 24.66
C CYS A 106 -9.62 12.01 24.28
N THR A 107 -9.75 13.22 23.75
CA THR A 107 -10.97 13.69 23.10
C THR A 107 -10.83 13.53 21.59
N PRO A 108 -11.67 12.72 20.93
CA PRO A 108 -11.59 12.58 19.47
C PRO A 108 -11.83 13.94 18.82
N TRP A 109 -11.09 14.25 17.76
CA TRP A 109 -11.07 15.58 17.16
C TRP A 109 -12.46 16.08 16.71
N PHE A 110 -13.37 15.16 16.35
CA PHE A 110 -14.76 15.48 16.01
C PHE A 110 -15.63 15.89 17.21
N ALA A 111 -15.29 15.48 18.44
CA ALA A 111 -16.07 15.84 19.63
C ALA A 111 -15.89 17.31 20.03
N LEU A 112 -14.78 17.95 19.63
CA LEU A 112 -14.54 19.38 19.88
C LEU A 112 -15.39 20.29 18.98
N LEU A 113 -15.86 19.80 17.83
CA LEU A 113 -16.74 20.58 16.94
C LEU A 113 -18.17 20.69 17.46
N GLN A 114 -18.62 19.79 18.35
CA GLN A 114 -19.97 19.87 18.94
C GLN A 114 -20.09 20.88 20.08
N LEU A 115 -18.97 21.31 20.69
CA LEU A 115 -18.98 22.34 21.73
C LEU A 115 -18.86 23.77 21.17
N ALA A 116 -18.43 23.94 19.92
CA ALA A 116 -18.29 25.24 19.27
C ALA A 116 -19.58 25.76 18.60
N VAL A 117 -20.68 24.99 18.63
CA VAL A 117 -22.00 25.40 18.09
C VAL A 117 -22.95 25.90 19.20
N TRP A 118 -22.49 25.89 20.45
CA TRP A 118 -23.26 26.36 21.62
C TRP A 118 -22.60 27.54 22.36
N PHE A 119 -21.86 28.39 21.63
CA PHE A 119 -21.46 29.73 22.08
C PHE A 119 -21.63 30.75 20.96
#